data_AF-A0A3P3VSC4-F1
#
_entry.id   AF-A0A3P3VSC4-F1
#
_cell.length_a   1.000
_cell.length_b   1.000
_cell.length_c   1.000
_cell.angle_alpha   90.00
_cell.angle_beta   90.00
_cell.angle_gamma   90.00
#
_symmetry.space_group_name_H-M   'P 1'
#
loop_
_entity.id
_entity.type
_entity.pdbx_description
1 polymer ?
#
loop_
_entity_poly.entity_id
_entity_poly.type
_entity_poly.pdbx_seq_one_letter_code
_entity_poly.pdbx_strand_id
1 'polypeptide(L)'
;MHDKHAAIRHAGPAVSRGFALPTILIAAVVMLAVMLVAVQAVVVTRNALTDQHYNQLACVAAESGLAMATACLNQSELTVTWSSAKPLRPNTDCEGTSQVGCDGASTNARCGIVVADTHRSTFTVEPPVDNGHERVITVVGSAQRLRASTGSVWRSYEYSLRQSVVQQMDPSGDLLSQRFWYSGTGAGLDFGASGTAPTPVAAACAPTCISNEGSTVATDKGGNLIFWTNGLTVWNRDGDLMQNSTGLNGNNSTTQAAAFFPLGRIDASMCFVKRS
;
A
#
# COMPACT_ATOMS: atom_id res chain seq x y z
N MET A 1 20.51 -52.33 104.06
CA MET A 1 19.50 -51.26 104.06
C MET A 1 20.03 -50.16 103.15
N HIS A 2 19.34 -49.88 102.04
CA HIS A 2 19.61 -48.83 101.03
C HIS A 2 20.90 -49.03 100.21
N ASP A 3 20.85 -49.52 98.98
CA ASP A 3 20.21 -48.98 97.77
C ASP A 3 20.69 -47.56 97.44
N LYS A 4 21.46 -47.44 96.34
CA LYS A 4 21.23 -46.48 95.26
C LYS A 4 22.22 -46.68 94.12
N HIS A 5 21.69 -47.27 93.05
CA HIS A 5 22.30 -47.38 91.73
C HIS A 5 22.70 -46.01 91.17
N ALA A 6 23.90 -45.95 90.58
CA ALA A 6 24.36 -44.84 89.77
C ALA A 6 23.53 -44.73 88.48
N ALA A 7 22.75 -43.66 88.35
CA ALA A 7 22.03 -43.33 87.12
C ALA A 7 22.87 -42.41 86.24
N ILE A 8 23.35 -42.96 85.12
CA ILE A 8 23.96 -42.21 84.01
C ILE A 8 22.86 -41.33 83.39
N ARG A 9 22.99 -40.00 83.52
CA ARG A 9 22.10 -39.04 82.83
C ARG A 9 22.56 -38.90 81.38
N HIS A 10 21.82 -39.50 80.45
CA HIS A 10 21.89 -39.11 79.04
C HIS A 10 21.21 -37.74 78.87
N ALA A 11 21.99 -36.73 78.49
CA ALA A 11 21.46 -35.49 77.95
C ALA A 11 20.92 -35.79 76.54
N GLY A 12 19.60 -35.98 76.41
CA GLY A 12 18.92 -35.97 75.12
C GLY A 12 18.90 -34.55 74.54
N PRO A 13 19.04 -34.37 73.21
CA PRO A 13 18.96 -33.06 72.59
C PRO A 13 17.55 -32.47 72.77
N ALA A 14 17.47 -31.22 73.22
CA ALA A 14 16.23 -30.48 73.30
C ALA A 14 15.64 -30.28 71.89
N VAL A 15 14.61 -31.06 71.55
CA VAL A 15 13.87 -30.88 70.30
C VAL A 15 12.97 -29.65 70.45
N SER A 16 13.44 -28.52 69.92
CA SER A 16 12.62 -27.33 69.61
C SER A 16 11.49 -27.75 68.65
N ARG A 17 10.28 -27.93 69.19
CA ARG A 17 9.07 -28.15 68.39
C ARG A 17 8.36 -26.83 68.17
N GLY A 18 8.23 -26.47 66.89
CA GLY A 18 6.95 -26.00 66.39
C GLY A 18 6.88 -24.54 65.97
N PHE A 19 7.31 -24.24 64.73
CA PHE A 19 6.65 -23.26 63.83
C PHE A 19 6.85 -23.59 62.34
N ALA A 20 7.58 -24.65 61.98
CA ALA A 20 7.91 -24.99 60.59
C ALA A 20 6.68 -25.28 59.70
N LEU A 21 5.62 -25.89 60.25
CA LEU A 21 4.48 -26.32 59.44
C LEU A 21 3.63 -25.13 58.94
N PRO A 22 3.24 -24.16 59.78
CA PRO A 22 2.63 -22.92 59.31
C PRO A 22 3.52 -22.12 58.35
N THR A 23 4.83 -22.02 58.59
CA THR A 23 5.73 -21.24 57.73
C THR A 23 5.95 -21.89 56.37
N ILE A 24 6.03 -23.23 56.31
CA ILE A 24 6.13 -23.97 55.05
C ILE A 24 4.82 -23.85 54.27
N LEU A 25 3.66 -23.90 54.94
CA LEU A 25 2.36 -23.68 54.30
C LEU A 25 2.24 -22.27 53.74
N ILE A 26 2.64 -21.24 54.50
CA ILE A 26 2.60 -19.84 54.03
C ILE A 26 3.58 -19.65 52.86
N ALA A 27 4.81 -20.14 52.96
CA ALA A 27 5.79 -20.04 51.88
C ALA A 27 5.33 -20.78 50.61
N ALA A 28 4.73 -21.96 50.75
CA ALA A 28 4.18 -22.71 49.62
C ALA A 28 3.02 -21.98 48.95
N VAL A 29 2.11 -21.37 49.72
CA VAL A 29 0.98 -20.59 49.18
C VAL A 29 1.48 -19.32 48.47
N VAL A 30 2.47 -18.63 49.04
CA VAL A 30 3.07 -17.44 48.42
C VAL A 30 3.77 -17.82 47.11
N MET A 31 4.56 -18.89 47.10
CA MET A 31 5.24 -19.37 45.88
C MET A 31 4.25 -19.82 44.81
N LEU A 32 3.16 -20.48 45.19
CA LEU A 32 2.08 -20.87 44.27
C LEU A 32 1.36 -19.64 43.69
N ALA A 33 1.10 -18.62 44.51
CA ALA A 33 0.49 -17.37 44.07
C ALA A 33 1.38 -16.63 43.07
N VAL A 34 2.69 -16.55 43.33
CA VAL A 34 3.67 -15.95 42.40
C VAL A 34 3.74 -16.74 41.09
N MET A 35 3.72 -18.08 41.15
CA MET A 35 3.72 -18.93 39.96
C MET A 35 2.46 -18.70 39.11
N LEU A 36 1.29 -18.56 39.74
CA LEU A 36 0.04 -18.29 39.03
C LEU A 36 0.08 -16.95 38.29
N VAL A 37 0.60 -15.90 38.93
CA VAL A 37 0.77 -14.57 38.30
C VAL A 37 1.75 -14.64 37.12
N ALA A 38 2.86 -15.36 37.28
CA ALA A 38 3.83 -15.55 36.19
C ALA A 38 3.23 -16.30 35.00
N VAL A 39 2.45 -17.37 35.25
CA VAL A 39 1.77 -18.13 34.18
C VAL A 39 0.75 -17.26 33.45
N GLN A 40 -0.04 -16.46 34.19
CA GLN A 40 -1.00 -15.54 33.58
C GLN A 40 -0.30 -14.52 32.67
N ALA A 41 0.81 -13.92 33.12
CA ALA A 41 1.59 -12.98 32.33
C ALA A 41 2.16 -13.61 31.04
N VAL A 42 2.66 -14.85 31.12
CA VAL A 42 3.16 -15.59 29.95
C VAL A 42 2.05 -15.92 28.96
N VAL A 43 0.86 -16.29 29.43
CA VAL A 43 -0.28 -16.59 28.55
C VAL A 43 -0.74 -15.33 27.80
N VAL A 44 -0.82 -14.18 28.49
CA VAL A 44 -1.24 -12.92 27.85
C VAL A 44 -0.23 -12.47 26.80
N THR A 45 1.07 -12.53 27.09
CA THR A 45 2.11 -12.16 26.11
C THR A 45 2.12 -13.07 24.88
N ARG A 46 1.94 -14.39 25.07
CA ARG A 46 1.81 -15.34 23.95
C ARG A 46 0.59 -15.04 23.08
N ASN A 47 -0.55 -14.75 23.70
CA ASN A 47 -1.76 -14.40 22.96
C ASN A 47 -1.59 -13.10 22.18
N ALA A 48 -1.00 -12.07 22.80
CA ALA A 48 -0.73 -10.78 22.16
C ALA A 48 0.24 -10.92 20.96
N LEU A 49 1.33 -11.68 21.11
CA LEU A 49 2.26 -11.96 20.01
C LEU A 49 1.59 -12.73 18.87
N THR A 50 0.75 -13.70 19.22
CA THR A 50 -0.02 -14.47 18.23
C THR A 50 -0.98 -13.57 17.46
N ASP A 51 -1.71 -12.70 18.16
CA ASP A 51 -2.63 -11.74 17.54
C ASP A 51 -1.87 -10.75 16.64
N GLN A 52 -0.70 -10.25 17.09
CA GLN A 52 0.16 -9.39 16.29
C GLN A 52 0.64 -10.08 15.00
N HIS A 53 1.04 -11.36 15.08
CA HIS A 53 1.47 -12.11 13.91
C HIS A 53 0.36 -12.25 12.85
N TYR A 54 -0.87 -12.55 13.26
CA TYR A 54 -1.99 -12.65 12.32
C TYR A 54 -2.42 -11.30 11.74
N ASN A 55 -2.32 -10.22 12.51
CA ASN A 55 -2.51 -8.86 11.99
C ASN A 55 -1.48 -8.53 10.91
N GLN A 56 -0.22 -8.93 11.09
CA GLN A 56 0.82 -8.76 10.07
C GLN A 56 0.53 -9.58 8.81
N LEU A 57 0.06 -10.83 8.96
CA LEU A 57 -0.35 -11.66 7.82
C LEU A 57 -1.50 -11.04 7.02
N ALA A 58 -2.50 -10.44 7.70
CA ALA A 58 -3.60 -9.75 7.04
C ALA A 58 -3.12 -8.49 6.29
N CYS A 59 -2.17 -7.74 6.87
CA CYS A 59 -1.56 -6.57 6.24
C CYS A 59 -0.80 -6.93 4.95
N VAL A 60 0.10 -7.92 5.00
CA VAL A 60 0.86 -8.37 3.82
C VAL A 60 -0.05 -8.95 2.75
N ALA A 61 -1.15 -9.61 3.16
CA ALA A 61 -2.17 -10.05 2.21
C ALA A 61 -2.85 -8.85 1.51
N ALA A 62 -3.18 -7.78 2.22
CA ALA A 62 -3.72 -6.57 1.60
C ALA A 62 -2.73 -5.92 0.61
N GLU A 63 -1.45 -5.83 0.98
CA GLU A 63 -0.39 -5.31 0.09
C GLU A 63 -0.24 -6.14 -1.19
N SER A 64 -0.35 -7.47 -1.08
CA SER A 64 -0.31 -8.35 -2.25
C SER A 64 -1.52 -8.16 -3.18
N GLY A 65 -2.71 -7.94 -2.62
CA GLY A 65 -3.91 -7.66 -3.40
C GLY A 65 -3.84 -6.31 -4.11
N LEU A 66 -3.21 -5.32 -3.47
CA LEU A 66 -2.93 -4.04 -4.10
C LEU A 66 -1.98 -4.17 -5.28
N ALA A 67 -0.89 -4.92 -5.13
CA ALA A 67 0.05 -5.19 -6.23
C ALA A 67 -0.66 -5.87 -7.42
N MET A 68 -1.56 -6.82 -7.14
CA MET A 68 -2.38 -7.45 -8.19
C MET A 68 -3.31 -6.44 -8.87
N ALA A 69 -4.00 -5.60 -8.10
CA ALA A 69 -4.90 -4.58 -8.64
C ALA A 69 -4.14 -3.61 -9.57
N THR A 70 -2.96 -3.15 -9.16
CA THR A 70 -2.09 -2.30 -9.98
C THR A 70 -1.64 -3.01 -11.25
N ALA A 71 -1.26 -4.28 -11.18
CA ALA A 71 -0.88 -5.06 -12.36
C ALA A 71 -2.04 -5.20 -13.37
N CYS A 72 -3.25 -5.47 -12.89
CA CYS A 72 -4.44 -5.59 -13.74
C CYS A 72 -4.83 -4.25 -14.39
N LEU A 73 -4.72 -3.14 -13.65
CA LEU A 73 -4.92 -1.80 -14.21
C LEU A 73 -3.89 -1.49 -15.29
N ASN A 74 -2.63 -1.83 -15.08
CA ASN A 74 -1.58 -1.58 -16.07
C ASN A 74 -1.80 -2.36 -17.37
N GLN A 75 -2.30 -3.59 -17.28
CA GLN A 75 -2.62 -4.41 -18.47
C GLN A 75 -3.85 -3.89 -19.24
N SER A 76 -4.80 -3.29 -18.54
CA SER A 76 -6.07 -2.81 -19.12
C SER A 76 -6.05 -1.31 -19.43
N GLU A 77 -4.86 -0.72 -19.58
CA GLU A 77 -4.68 0.72 -19.83
C GLU A 77 -5.44 1.62 -18.82
N LEU A 78 -5.44 1.22 -17.54
CA LEU A 78 -6.14 1.87 -16.42
C LEU A 78 -7.67 1.76 -16.46
N THR A 79 -8.22 0.88 -17.30
CA THR A 79 -9.63 0.51 -17.29
C THR A 79 -9.88 -0.56 -16.22
N VAL A 80 -10.97 -0.44 -15.46
CA VAL A 80 -11.35 -1.44 -14.46
C VAL A 80 -12.22 -2.50 -15.11
N THR A 81 -11.79 -3.75 -14.96
CA THR A 81 -12.39 -4.94 -15.58
C THR A 81 -13.12 -5.83 -14.58
N TRP A 82 -12.91 -5.64 -13.27
CA TRP A 82 -13.58 -6.37 -12.20
C TRP A 82 -14.70 -5.55 -11.55
N SER A 83 -15.60 -6.20 -10.82
CA SER A 83 -16.79 -5.57 -10.22
C SER A 83 -17.03 -6.02 -8.79
N SER A 84 -18.01 -5.42 -8.09
CA SER A 84 -18.38 -5.84 -6.74
C SER A 84 -18.95 -7.27 -6.71
N ALA A 85 -19.58 -7.70 -7.80
CA ALA A 85 -20.07 -9.08 -7.96
C ALA A 85 -18.93 -10.09 -8.25
N LYS A 86 -17.83 -9.60 -8.82
CA LYS A 86 -16.64 -10.38 -9.17
C LYS A 86 -15.37 -9.65 -8.71
N PRO A 87 -15.11 -9.59 -7.38
CA PRO A 87 -13.94 -8.89 -6.86
C PRO A 87 -12.67 -9.68 -7.16
N LEU A 88 -11.51 -9.00 -7.21
CA LEU A 88 -10.25 -9.72 -7.38
C LEU A 88 -9.90 -10.46 -6.10
N ARG A 89 -9.47 -11.71 -6.27
CA ARG A 89 -9.01 -12.61 -5.22
C ARG A 89 -7.76 -13.33 -5.73
N PRO A 90 -6.97 -13.98 -4.86
CA PRO A 90 -5.78 -14.74 -5.29
C PRO A 90 -6.05 -15.76 -6.40
N ASN A 91 -7.28 -16.28 -6.48
CA ASN A 91 -7.69 -17.31 -7.44
C ASN A 91 -8.41 -16.76 -8.68
N THR A 92 -8.53 -15.44 -8.84
CA THR A 92 -9.20 -14.83 -9.99
C THR A 92 -8.20 -14.27 -11.00
N ASP A 93 -8.64 -14.11 -12.24
CA ASP A 93 -7.94 -13.25 -13.21
C ASP A 93 -8.27 -11.76 -12.99
N CYS A 94 -7.77 -10.90 -13.87
CA CYS A 94 -8.02 -9.46 -13.85
C CYS A 94 -9.47 -9.06 -14.14
N GLU A 95 -10.32 -9.97 -14.62
CA GLU A 95 -11.76 -9.74 -14.79
C GLU A 95 -12.57 -10.16 -13.54
N GLY A 96 -11.90 -10.70 -12.53
CA GLY A 96 -12.54 -11.26 -11.34
C GLY A 96 -13.17 -12.65 -11.59
N THR A 97 -12.83 -13.31 -12.70
CA THR A 97 -13.30 -14.67 -12.99
C THR A 97 -12.43 -15.67 -12.24
N SER A 98 -13.06 -16.58 -11.49
CA SER A 98 -12.35 -17.60 -10.71
C SER A 98 -11.70 -18.62 -11.64
N GLN A 99 -10.38 -18.70 -11.59
CA GLN A 99 -9.56 -19.62 -12.37
C GLN A 99 -9.49 -21.00 -11.71
N VAL A 100 -9.65 -21.06 -10.38
CA VAL A 100 -9.66 -22.30 -9.60
C VAL A 100 -10.79 -22.23 -8.57
N GLY A 101 -11.50 -23.35 -8.40
CA GLY A 101 -12.46 -23.54 -7.32
C GLY A 101 -11.72 -23.62 -5.98
N CYS A 102 -11.89 -22.60 -5.15
CA CYS A 102 -11.34 -22.55 -3.81
C CYS A 102 -12.46 -22.79 -2.81
N ASP A 103 -12.62 -24.03 -2.38
CA ASP A 103 -13.43 -24.34 -1.20
C ASP A 103 -12.69 -23.94 0.09
N GLY A 104 -13.38 -24.03 1.22
CA GLY A 104 -12.82 -23.68 2.52
C GLY A 104 -11.62 -24.54 2.94
N ALA A 105 -11.39 -25.67 2.28
CA ALA A 105 -10.35 -26.65 2.60
C ALA A 105 -9.25 -26.78 1.54
N SER A 106 -9.32 -26.02 0.44
CA SER A 106 -8.39 -26.13 -0.67
C SER A 106 -6.97 -25.73 -0.25
N THR A 107 -6.03 -26.66 -0.43
CA THR A 107 -4.59 -26.47 -0.23
C THR A 107 -3.89 -25.87 -1.44
N ASN A 108 -4.66 -25.51 -2.48
CA ASN A 108 -4.09 -24.95 -3.70
C ASN A 108 -3.45 -23.58 -3.41
N ALA A 109 -2.20 -23.39 -3.85
CA ALA A 109 -1.45 -22.14 -3.68
C ALA A 109 -2.14 -20.92 -4.31
N ARG A 110 -3.06 -21.12 -5.27
CA ARG A 110 -3.87 -20.04 -5.86
C ARG A 110 -5.04 -19.60 -4.97
N CYS A 111 -5.35 -20.32 -3.90
CA CYS A 111 -6.51 -20.02 -3.05
C CYS A 111 -6.19 -19.08 -1.89
N GLY A 112 -4.93 -18.70 -1.69
CA GLY A 112 -4.51 -17.78 -0.63
C GLY A 112 -3.05 -17.38 -0.80
N ILE A 113 -2.63 -16.37 -0.05
CA ILE A 113 -1.21 -15.95 0.01
C ILE A 113 -0.43 -16.93 0.86
N VAL A 114 -0.99 -17.31 2.01
CA VAL A 114 -0.50 -18.38 2.86
C VAL A 114 -1.62 -19.38 3.05
N VAL A 115 -1.36 -20.66 2.77
CA VAL A 115 -2.30 -21.75 3.01
C VAL A 115 -1.57 -22.82 3.83
N ALA A 116 -1.93 -22.93 5.10
CA ALA A 116 -1.37 -23.89 6.04
C ALA A 116 -2.49 -24.60 6.83
N ASP A 117 -2.16 -25.70 7.49
CA ASP A 117 -3.13 -26.55 8.21
C ASP A 117 -3.90 -25.80 9.32
N THR A 118 -3.28 -24.77 9.89
CA THR A 118 -3.81 -24.04 11.06
C THR A 118 -4.11 -22.58 10.77
N HIS A 119 -3.76 -22.07 9.60
CA HIS A 119 -4.01 -20.69 9.24
C HIS A 119 -3.98 -20.47 7.72
N ARG A 120 -4.77 -19.50 7.26
CA ARG A 120 -4.85 -19.11 5.86
C ARG A 120 -4.91 -17.59 5.76
N SER A 121 -4.24 -17.01 4.78
CA SER A 121 -4.40 -15.59 4.43
C SER A 121 -4.87 -15.44 2.99
N THR A 122 -5.74 -14.47 2.76
CA THR A 122 -6.29 -14.13 1.45
C THR A 122 -6.53 -12.63 1.38
N PHE A 123 -6.80 -12.12 0.19
CA PHE A 123 -7.27 -10.75 0.02
C PHE A 123 -8.51 -10.71 -0.86
N THR A 124 -9.21 -9.59 -0.81
CA THR A 124 -10.27 -9.23 -1.73
C THR A 124 -10.06 -7.78 -2.15
N VAL A 125 -10.08 -7.51 -3.45
CA VAL A 125 -10.01 -6.15 -4.00
C VAL A 125 -11.38 -5.78 -4.54
N GLU A 126 -11.93 -4.70 -4.01
CA GLU A 126 -13.18 -4.12 -4.52
C GLU A 126 -12.92 -3.27 -5.77
N PRO A 127 -13.91 -3.09 -6.66
CA PRO A 127 -13.78 -2.15 -7.76
C PRO A 127 -13.47 -0.75 -7.21
N PRO A 128 -12.58 0.02 -7.85
CA PRO A 128 -12.24 1.34 -7.36
C PRO A 128 -13.46 2.26 -7.40
N VAL A 129 -13.70 2.98 -6.31
CA VAL A 129 -14.78 3.97 -6.23
C VAL A 129 -14.28 5.27 -6.86
N ASP A 130 -15.07 5.82 -7.77
CA ASP A 130 -14.81 7.11 -8.40
C ASP A 130 -15.69 8.17 -7.75
N ASN A 131 -15.07 9.11 -7.03
CA ASN A 131 -15.74 10.24 -6.40
C ASN A 131 -15.67 11.51 -7.26
N GLY A 132 -15.31 11.39 -8.55
CA GLY A 132 -15.21 12.50 -9.51
C GLY A 132 -13.89 13.28 -9.48
N HIS A 133 -13.09 13.12 -8.44
CA HIS A 133 -11.76 13.74 -8.31
C HIS A 133 -10.66 12.75 -7.91
N GLU A 134 -11.03 11.58 -7.41
CA GLU A 134 -10.11 10.56 -6.93
C GLU A 134 -10.73 9.19 -7.18
N ARG A 135 -9.94 8.29 -7.75
CA ARG A 135 -10.27 6.89 -7.87
C ARG A 135 -9.53 6.12 -6.79
N VAL A 136 -10.26 5.54 -5.83
CA VAL A 136 -9.66 4.86 -4.68
C VAL A 136 -9.88 3.36 -4.79
N ILE A 137 -8.80 2.58 -4.78
CA ILE A 137 -8.85 1.12 -4.63
C ILE A 137 -8.92 0.79 -3.15
N THR A 138 -9.91 -0.01 -2.77
CA THR A 138 -9.98 -0.60 -1.43
C THR A 138 -9.62 -2.08 -1.53
N VAL A 139 -8.62 -2.48 -0.74
CA VAL A 139 -8.18 -3.87 -0.61
C VAL A 139 -8.40 -4.30 0.83
N VAL A 140 -8.99 -5.47 1.02
CA VAL A 140 -9.16 -6.09 2.33
C VAL A 140 -8.35 -7.37 2.35
N GLY A 141 -7.27 -7.37 3.13
CA GLY A 141 -6.53 -8.58 3.47
C GLY A 141 -7.14 -9.24 4.70
N SER A 142 -7.30 -10.56 4.66
CA SER A 142 -7.79 -11.34 5.80
C SER A 142 -6.85 -12.49 6.12
N ALA A 143 -6.62 -12.69 7.41
CA ALA A 143 -5.90 -13.84 7.96
C ALA A 143 -6.85 -14.60 8.89
N GLN A 144 -7.07 -15.87 8.60
CA GLN A 144 -7.95 -16.75 9.33
C GLN A 144 -7.13 -17.79 10.06
N ARG A 145 -7.40 -17.97 11.35
CA ARG A 145 -6.86 -19.08 12.13
C ARG A 145 -7.85 -20.23 12.10
N LEU A 146 -7.40 -21.41 11.69
CA LEU A 146 -8.22 -22.60 11.51
C LEU A 146 -8.07 -23.52 12.72
N ARG A 147 -9.14 -24.23 13.07
CA ARG A 147 -9.08 -25.29 14.08
C ARG A 147 -8.43 -26.52 13.46
N ALA A 148 -7.30 -26.98 14.01
CA ALA A 148 -6.55 -28.12 13.49
C ALA A 148 -7.38 -29.40 13.31
N SER A 149 -8.43 -29.59 14.11
CA SER A 149 -9.28 -30.79 14.07
C SER A 149 -10.34 -30.79 12.95
N THR A 150 -10.83 -29.62 12.54
CA THR A 150 -11.99 -29.51 11.62
C THR A 150 -11.72 -28.63 10.40
N GLY A 151 -10.56 -27.95 10.35
CA GLY A 151 -10.26 -26.96 9.31
C GLY A 151 -11.17 -25.73 9.33
N SER A 152 -12.05 -25.61 10.33
CA SER A 152 -13.03 -24.51 10.39
C SER A 152 -12.37 -23.23 10.93
N VAL A 153 -12.83 -22.07 10.45
CA VAL A 153 -12.35 -20.76 10.91
C VAL A 153 -12.67 -20.58 12.41
N TRP A 154 -11.63 -20.38 13.21
CA TRP A 154 -11.70 -20.13 14.65
C TRP A 154 -11.68 -18.63 14.97
N ARG A 155 -10.85 -17.86 14.27
CA ARG A 155 -10.81 -16.39 14.30
C ARG A 155 -10.41 -15.83 12.94
N SER A 156 -10.89 -14.63 12.64
CA SER A 156 -10.50 -13.85 11.46
C SER A 156 -9.90 -12.53 11.91
N TYR A 157 -8.85 -12.10 11.22
CA TYR A 157 -8.18 -10.82 11.37
C TYR A 157 -8.24 -10.13 10.01
N GLU A 158 -8.70 -8.89 9.95
CA GLU A 158 -8.88 -8.16 8.72
C GLU A 158 -8.11 -6.85 8.75
N TYR A 159 -7.53 -6.49 7.61
CA TYR A 159 -6.84 -5.22 7.42
C TYR A 159 -7.30 -4.60 6.10
N SER A 160 -7.83 -3.38 6.18
CA SER A 160 -8.25 -2.63 5.00
C SER A 160 -7.18 -1.62 4.61
N LEU A 161 -6.75 -1.70 3.37
CA LEU A 161 -5.82 -0.76 2.74
C LEU A 161 -6.58 0.02 1.66
N ARG A 162 -6.38 1.34 1.63
CA ARG A 162 -6.93 2.23 0.62
C ARG A 162 -5.80 2.95 -0.09
N GLN A 163 -5.78 2.89 -1.42
CA GLN A 163 -4.79 3.61 -2.23
C GLN A 163 -5.48 4.35 -3.38
N SER A 164 -5.02 5.58 -3.64
CA SER A 164 -5.45 6.36 -4.78
C SER A 164 -4.77 5.89 -6.07
N VAL A 165 -5.55 5.70 -7.12
CA VAL A 165 -5.05 5.43 -8.48
C VAL A 165 -4.66 6.76 -9.08
N VAL A 166 -3.45 7.21 -8.78
CA VAL A 166 -2.87 8.35 -9.50
C VAL A 166 -2.46 7.84 -10.89
N GLN A 167 -2.97 8.47 -11.95
CA GLN A 167 -2.39 8.25 -13.27
C GLN A 167 -0.98 8.82 -13.24
N GLN A 168 0.01 7.95 -13.10
CA GLN A 168 1.40 8.34 -13.30
C GLN A 168 1.52 8.73 -14.78
N MET A 169 1.77 10.01 -15.05
CA MET A 169 2.26 10.41 -16.37
C MET A 169 3.61 9.71 -16.52
N ASP A 170 3.64 8.67 -17.34
CA ASP A 170 4.85 7.91 -17.69
C ASP A 170 5.44 7.02 -16.57
N PRO A 171 4.85 5.84 -16.30
CA PRO A 171 5.42 4.85 -15.38
C PRO A 171 6.65 4.11 -15.95
N SER A 172 6.92 4.21 -17.26
CA SER A 172 8.08 3.59 -17.92
C SER A 172 9.29 4.53 -18.06
N GLY A 173 9.12 5.84 -17.86
CA GLY A 173 10.17 6.83 -18.07
C GLY A 173 10.60 6.91 -19.54
N ASP A 174 9.71 6.55 -20.46
CA ASP A 174 10.00 6.62 -21.88
C ASP A 174 10.08 8.10 -22.27
N LEU A 175 11.26 8.51 -22.77
CA LEU A 175 11.63 9.89 -23.14
C LEU A 175 10.64 10.63 -24.07
N LEU A 176 9.59 9.97 -24.53
CA LEU A 176 8.50 10.48 -25.34
C LEU A 176 7.72 11.62 -24.65
N SER A 177 7.63 11.61 -23.31
CA SER A 177 7.05 12.72 -22.53
C SER A 177 7.91 14.00 -22.55
N GLN A 178 9.20 13.89 -22.91
CA GLN A 178 10.20 14.97 -22.96
C GLN A 178 10.78 15.19 -24.37
N ARG A 179 10.01 14.84 -25.41
CA ARG A 179 10.51 14.83 -26.80
C ARG A 179 10.70 16.22 -27.40
N PHE A 180 9.89 17.20 -27.00
CA PHE A 180 9.91 18.54 -27.59
C PHE A 180 10.32 19.59 -26.58
N TRP A 181 11.23 20.48 -27.00
CA TRP A 181 11.55 21.71 -26.29
C TRP A 181 11.37 22.90 -27.22
N TYR A 182 10.53 23.86 -26.85
CA TYR A 182 10.38 25.14 -27.56
C TYR A 182 10.96 26.29 -26.74
N SER A 183 11.50 27.33 -27.39
CA SER A 183 12.05 28.53 -26.75
C SER A 183 12.08 29.72 -27.71
N GLY A 184 12.21 30.93 -27.17
CA GLY A 184 12.39 32.14 -27.97
C GLY A 184 11.18 32.43 -28.86
N THR A 185 11.43 32.78 -30.12
CA THR A 185 10.41 33.11 -31.13
C THR A 185 9.85 31.88 -31.84
N GLY A 186 9.59 30.80 -31.10
CA GLY A 186 9.08 29.54 -31.65
C GLY A 186 10.17 28.62 -32.24
N ALA A 187 11.43 28.78 -31.82
CA ALA A 187 12.47 27.80 -32.12
C ALA A 187 12.32 26.59 -31.19
N GLY A 188 12.68 25.40 -31.65
CA GLY A 188 12.59 24.20 -30.83
C GLY A 188 13.51 23.07 -31.25
N LEU A 189 13.57 22.06 -30.40
CA LEU A 189 14.30 20.82 -30.58
C LEU A 189 13.32 19.66 -30.42
N ASP A 190 13.32 18.74 -31.40
CA ASP A 190 12.70 17.42 -31.30
C ASP A 190 13.82 16.41 -31.01
N PHE A 191 13.83 15.84 -29.81
CA PHE A 191 14.80 14.83 -29.38
C PHE A 191 14.57 13.45 -30.02
N GLY A 192 13.48 13.28 -30.77
CA GLY A 192 13.08 12.03 -31.40
C GLY A 192 12.63 10.97 -30.37
N ALA A 193 12.04 9.89 -30.86
CA ALA A 193 11.60 8.79 -30.00
C ALA A 193 12.77 7.99 -29.39
N SER A 194 13.96 8.05 -30.01
CA SER A 194 15.15 7.30 -29.59
C SER A 194 16.14 8.13 -28.75
N GLY A 195 15.95 9.45 -28.62
CA GLY A 195 16.82 10.33 -27.82
C GLY A 195 18.26 10.48 -28.34
N THR A 196 18.58 9.98 -29.53
CA THR A 196 19.98 9.85 -30.01
C THR A 196 20.54 11.14 -30.61
N ALA A 197 19.71 12.02 -31.18
CA ALA A 197 20.14 13.33 -31.68
C ALA A 197 18.94 14.29 -31.82
N PRO A 198 19.00 15.50 -31.24
CA PRO A 198 17.94 16.49 -31.42
C PRO A 198 17.95 17.08 -32.82
N THR A 199 16.78 17.09 -33.47
CA THR A 199 16.56 17.79 -34.73
C THR A 199 15.92 19.16 -34.47
N PRO A 200 16.40 20.24 -35.11
CA PRO A 200 15.73 21.54 -35.02
C PRO A 200 14.31 21.47 -35.58
N VAL A 201 13.35 22.03 -34.85
CA VAL A 201 11.95 22.14 -35.26
C VAL A 201 11.46 23.56 -34.97
N ALA A 202 10.66 24.13 -35.87
CA ALA A 202 9.97 25.39 -35.62
C ALA A 202 8.56 25.10 -35.11
N ALA A 203 8.08 25.86 -34.12
CA ALA A 203 6.68 25.84 -33.73
C ALA A 203 5.84 26.32 -34.92
N ALA A 204 4.66 25.74 -35.13
CA ALA A 204 3.81 26.06 -36.28
C ALA A 204 3.37 27.54 -36.32
N CYS A 205 3.32 28.22 -35.17
CA CYS A 205 3.01 29.65 -35.05
C CYS A 205 4.25 30.58 -35.10
N ALA A 206 5.46 30.04 -35.27
CA ALA A 206 6.67 30.85 -35.36
C ALA A 206 6.58 31.81 -36.56
N PRO A 207 7.06 33.07 -36.43
CA PRO A 207 7.77 33.66 -35.30
C PRO A 207 6.86 34.37 -34.28
N THR A 208 5.54 34.25 -34.38
CA THR A 208 4.59 35.09 -33.63
C THR A 208 4.37 34.66 -32.18
N CYS A 209 4.67 33.40 -31.86
CA CYS A 209 4.54 32.84 -30.52
C CYS A 209 5.88 32.90 -29.79
N ILE A 210 5.98 33.81 -28.83
CA ILE A 210 7.23 34.21 -28.17
C ILE A 210 7.28 33.72 -26.72
N SER A 211 8.37 33.07 -26.33
CA SER A 211 8.75 32.68 -24.97
C SER A 211 10.14 33.26 -24.68
N ASN A 212 10.24 34.27 -23.82
CA ASN A 212 11.51 34.96 -23.57
C ASN A 212 12.43 34.17 -22.62
N GLU A 213 11.85 33.41 -21.70
CA GLU A 213 12.58 32.56 -20.76
C GLU A 213 12.09 31.11 -20.82
N GLY A 214 11.08 30.77 -20.03
CA GLY A 214 10.53 29.43 -19.93
C GLY A 214 9.42 29.18 -20.94
N SER A 215 9.38 27.94 -21.44
CA SER A 215 8.19 27.38 -22.08
C SER A 215 7.85 26.07 -21.39
N THR A 216 6.59 25.66 -21.50
CA THR A 216 6.16 24.34 -21.04
C THR A 216 5.51 23.61 -22.20
N VAL A 217 5.92 22.36 -22.42
CA VAL A 217 5.45 21.51 -23.52
C VAL A 217 4.75 20.29 -22.94
N ALA A 218 3.67 19.84 -23.59
CA ALA A 218 2.98 18.60 -23.24
C ALA A 218 2.88 17.69 -24.46
N THR A 219 3.23 16.42 -24.27
CA THR A 219 3.12 15.35 -25.26
C THR A 219 2.22 14.23 -24.77
N ASP A 220 1.69 13.44 -25.70
CA ASP A 220 0.97 12.20 -25.37
C ASP A 220 1.93 11.05 -25.10
N LYS A 221 1.40 9.89 -24.69
CA LYS A 221 2.18 8.66 -24.45
C LYS A 221 2.96 8.19 -25.70
N GLY A 222 2.54 8.59 -26.90
CA GLY A 222 3.22 8.29 -28.16
C GLY A 222 4.29 9.32 -28.54
N GLY A 223 4.52 10.33 -27.70
CA GLY A 223 5.47 11.41 -27.98
C GLY A 223 4.98 12.36 -29.07
N ASN A 224 3.68 12.48 -29.30
CA ASN A 224 3.15 13.52 -30.18
C ASN A 224 2.88 14.79 -29.37
N LEU A 225 3.25 15.95 -29.91
CA LEU A 225 2.95 17.25 -29.31
C LEU A 225 1.44 17.42 -29.14
N ILE A 226 0.97 17.72 -27.93
CA ILE A 226 -0.44 18.06 -27.68
C ILE A 226 -0.58 19.59 -27.75
N PHE A 227 0.19 20.28 -26.93
CA PHE A 227 0.21 21.74 -26.84
C PHE A 227 1.52 22.24 -26.20
N TRP A 228 1.73 23.54 -26.25
CA TRP A 228 2.80 24.22 -25.52
C TRP A 228 2.37 25.63 -25.10
N THR A 229 3.09 26.22 -24.15
CA THR A 229 2.79 27.56 -23.62
C THR A 229 4.04 28.35 -23.27
N ASN A 230 3.92 29.67 -23.33
CA ASN A 230 4.88 30.64 -22.78
C ASN A 230 4.48 31.17 -21.40
N GLY A 231 3.45 30.59 -20.76
CA GLY A 231 2.91 31.03 -19.47
C GLY A 231 1.82 32.09 -19.54
N LEU A 232 1.62 32.73 -20.70
CA LEU A 232 0.54 33.69 -20.98
C LEU A 232 -0.51 33.13 -21.94
N THR A 233 -0.05 32.31 -22.89
CA THR A 233 -0.84 31.80 -24.01
C THR A 233 -0.54 30.33 -24.24
N VAL A 234 -1.56 29.52 -24.53
CA VAL A 234 -1.43 28.09 -24.84
C VAL A 234 -1.80 27.83 -26.31
N TRP A 235 -0.86 27.23 -27.04
CA TRP A 235 -1.04 26.85 -28.45
C TRP A 235 -1.14 25.34 -28.60
N ASN A 236 -2.02 24.89 -29.48
CA ASN A 236 -2.10 23.49 -29.88
C ASN A 236 -0.92 23.11 -30.78
N ARG A 237 -0.85 21.83 -31.20
CA ARG A 237 0.18 21.33 -32.11
C ARG A 237 0.24 22.03 -33.47
N ASP A 238 -0.88 22.57 -33.93
CA ASP A 238 -1.01 23.22 -35.23
C ASP A 238 -0.67 24.73 -35.15
N GLY A 239 -0.37 25.25 -33.95
CA GLY A 239 -0.04 26.65 -33.71
C GLY A 239 -1.25 27.54 -33.44
N ASP A 240 -2.45 26.98 -33.36
CA ASP A 240 -3.66 27.71 -33.03
C ASP A 240 -3.85 27.87 -31.52
N LEU A 241 -4.53 28.93 -31.12
CA LEU A 241 -4.89 29.19 -29.72
C LEU A 241 -5.88 28.13 -29.21
N MET A 242 -5.57 27.50 -28.07
CA MET A 242 -6.52 26.60 -27.42
C MET A 242 -7.69 27.37 -26.80
N GLN A 243 -8.81 26.70 -26.53
CA GLN A 243 -9.93 27.33 -25.83
C GLN A 243 -9.51 27.70 -24.39
N ASN A 244 -9.88 28.89 -23.91
CA ASN A 244 -9.44 29.45 -22.61
C ASN A 244 -7.91 29.53 -22.45
N SER A 245 -7.19 29.71 -23.55
CA SER A 245 -5.72 29.72 -23.57
C SER A 245 -5.08 31.06 -23.27
N THR A 246 -5.85 32.15 -23.16
CA THR A 246 -5.35 33.51 -22.92
C THR A 246 -5.74 34.00 -21.53
N GLY A 247 -5.02 34.98 -20.98
CA GLY A 247 -5.28 35.47 -19.61
C GLY A 247 -4.75 34.54 -18.51
N LEU A 248 -3.85 33.62 -18.86
CA LEU A 248 -2.99 33.00 -17.86
C LEU A 248 -2.17 34.11 -17.21
N ASN A 249 -2.32 34.33 -15.90
CA ASN A 249 -1.59 35.37 -15.15
C ASN A 249 -0.08 35.06 -14.99
N GLY A 250 0.54 34.40 -15.96
CA GLY A 250 1.98 34.19 -16.03
C GLY A 250 2.70 35.40 -16.63
N ASN A 251 4.00 35.23 -16.90
CA ASN A 251 4.82 36.23 -17.58
C ASN A 251 5.80 35.47 -18.49
N ASN A 252 6.06 35.98 -19.68
CA ASN A 252 7.00 35.36 -20.62
C ASN A 252 8.47 35.41 -20.16
N SER A 253 8.74 36.14 -19.07
CA SER A 253 10.01 36.27 -18.36
C SER A 253 10.02 35.47 -17.03
N THR A 254 9.45 34.27 -17.02
CA THR A 254 9.63 33.33 -15.89
C THR A 254 10.36 32.07 -16.32
N THR A 255 11.24 31.56 -15.46
CA THR A 255 11.96 30.29 -15.68
C THR A 255 11.05 29.06 -15.62
N GLN A 256 9.92 29.15 -14.92
CA GLN A 256 8.85 28.16 -14.94
C GLN A 256 7.57 28.84 -15.43
N ALA A 257 7.24 28.62 -16.70
CA ALA A 257 6.14 29.29 -17.38
C ALA A 257 4.76 28.75 -16.96
N ALA A 258 4.62 27.43 -16.86
CA ALA A 258 3.41 26.76 -16.40
C ALA A 258 3.70 25.31 -15.94
N ALA A 259 2.83 24.74 -15.12
CA ALA A 259 2.80 23.31 -14.80
C ALA A 259 1.47 22.71 -15.26
N PHE A 260 1.53 21.51 -15.80
CA PHE A 260 0.37 20.78 -16.31
C PHE A 260 0.18 19.47 -15.58
N PHE A 261 -1.07 19.14 -15.27
CA PHE A 261 -1.46 17.87 -14.67
C PHE A 261 -2.62 17.29 -15.47
N PRO A 262 -2.62 15.98 -15.78
CA PRO A 262 -3.73 15.37 -16.46
C PRO A 262 -4.85 15.20 -15.44
N LEU A 263 -6.02 15.72 -15.75
CA LEU A 263 -7.21 15.35 -15.00
C LEU A 263 -7.81 14.14 -15.72
N GLY A 264 -7.96 13.03 -14.99
CA GLY A 264 -8.76 11.90 -15.45
C GLY A 264 -10.15 12.42 -15.82
N ARG A 265 -10.58 12.16 -17.06
CA ARG A 265 -11.80 12.70 -17.70
C ARG A 265 -12.97 12.95 -16.74
N ILE A 266 -13.38 14.21 -16.66
CA ILE A 266 -14.78 14.63 -16.86
C ILE A 266 -14.71 16.02 -17.49
N ASP A 267 -15.22 16.15 -18.72
CA ASP A 267 -15.45 17.40 -19.49
C ASP A 267 -14.57 18.63 -19.22
N ALA A 268 -13.65 18.85 -20.16
CA ALA A 268 -13.15 20.16 -20.63
C ALA A 268 -13.07 21.29 -19.58
N SER A 269 -12.06 21.25 -18.72
CA SER A 269 -11.43 22.44 -18.11
C SER A 269 -10.07 22.04 -17.52
N MET A 270 -8.97 22.40 -18.18
CA MET A 270 -7.61 22.22 -17.66
C MET A 270 -7.39 23.19 -16.48
N CYS A 271 -7.11 22.67 -15.28
CA CYS A 271 -6.75 23.49 -14.12
C CYS A 271 -5.23 23.72 -14.06
N PHE A 272 -4.82 24.98 -14.09
CA PHE A 272 -3.42 25.39 -13.91
C PHE A 272 -3.13 25.59 -12.41
N VAL A 273 -2.08 24.94 -11.89
CA VAL A 273 -1.68 25.07 -10.48
C VAL A 273 -0.43 25.94 -10.36
N LYS A 274 -0.53 27.00 -9.55
CA LYS A 274 0.53 27.97 -9.21
C LYS A 274 1.45 27.42 -8.11
N ARG A 275 2.77 27.68 -8.21
CA ARG A 275 3.61 27.91 -7.02
C ARG A 275 4.02 29.38 -7.00
N SER A 276 3.74 30.04 -5.87
CA SER A 276 4.15 31.41 -5.55
C SER A 276 5.65 31.52 -5.40
#